data_AF-A0A1M7K7Z8-F1
#
_entry.id   AF-A0A1M7K7Z8-F1
#
_cell.length_a   1.000
_cell.length_b   1.000
_cell.length_c   1.000
_cell.angle_alpha   90.00
_cell.angle_beta   90.00
_cell.angle_gamma   90.00
#
_symmetry.space_group_name_H-M   'P 1'
#
loop_
_entity.id
_entity.type
_entity.pdbx_description
1 polymer ?
#
loop_
_entity_poly.entity_id
_entity_poly.type
_entity_poly.pdbx_seq_one_letter_code
_entity_poly.pdbx_strand_id
1 'polypeptide(L)'
;MKKKVCIGGIVLILLLASYFYWQNRYVKLRPVILVQENYTRQLIFFDNDLYKFAEPNEVSPNYYKSIRWVLTRSGQPYIEENGIIYVRNHYLNDMNLMWNYTMKATSPKFFKQEKETDSINLIYEKEYVDSQKKIIDAYLSALKKDSIK
;
A
#
# COMPACT_ATOMS: atom_id res chain seq x y z
N MET A 1 -35.06 29.17 -19.14
CA MET A 1 -33.61 28.87 -19.09
C MET A 1 -33.14 28.39 -17.71
N LYS A 2 -33.52 29.05 -16.61
CA LYS A 2 -33.15 28.65 -15.23
C LYS A 2 -33.41 27.17 -14.89
N LYS A 3 -34.58 26.62 -15.25
CA LYS A 3 -34.91 25.18 -15.02
C LYS A 3 -33.96 24.21 -15.73
N LYS A 4 -33.55 24.50 -16.98
CA LYS A 4 -32.62 23.66 -17.74
C LYS A 4 -31.19 23.69 -17.16
N VAL A 5 -30.76 24.86 -16.67
CA VAL A 5 -29.47 25.02 -15.97
C VAL A 5 -29.47 24.27 -14.63
N CYS A 6 -30.56 24.32 -13.86
CA CYS A 6 -30.70 23.52 -12.64
C CYS A 6 -30.64 22.00 -12.92
N ILE A 7 -31.34 21.53 -13.96
CA ILE A 7 -31.32 20.10 -14.33
C ILE A 7 -29.90 19.69 -14.74
N GLY A 8 -29.19 20.49 -15.54
CA GLY A 8 -27.81 20.21 -15.91
C GLY A 8 -26.87 20.11 -14.69
N GLY A 9 -27.02 21.02 -13.72
CA GLY A 9 -26.27 20.99 -12.47
C GLY A 9 -26.53 19.73 -11.64
N ILE A 10 -27.81 19.33 -11.51
CA ILE A 10 -28.19 18.11 -10.78
C ILE A 10 -27.58 16.86 -11.45
N VAL A 11 -27.64 16.77 -12.78
CA VAL A 11 -27.05 15.64 -13.51
C VAL A 11 -25.54 15.57 -13.30
N LEU A 12 -24.83 16.71 -13.35
CA LEU A 12 -23.39 16.74 -13.10
C LEU A 12 -23.05 16.24 -11.69
N ILE A 13 -23.79 16.69 -10.68
CA ILE A 13 -23.60 16.25 -9.29
C ILE A 13 -23.84 14.75 -9.16
N LEU A 14 -24.90 14.22 -9.78
CA LEU A 14 -25.19 12.78 -9.76
C LEU A 14 -24.09 11.96 -10.45
N LEU A 15 -23.56 12.43 -11.58
CA LEU A 15 -22.45 11.77 -12.28
C LEU A 15 -21.18 11.76 -11.44
N LEU A 16 -20.82 12.90 -10.84
CA LEU A 16 -19.67 13.00 -9.94
C LEU A 16 -19.85 12.11 -8.71
N ALA A 17 -21.02 12.13 -8.06
CA ALA A 17 -21.31 11.28 -6.91
C ALA A 17 -21.21 9.79 -7.26
N SER A 18 -21.74 9.40 -8.42
CA SER A 18 -21.66 8.02 -8.93
C SER A 18 -20.21 7.61 -9.19
N TYR A 19 -19.41 8.49 -9.78
CA TYR A 19 -17.99 8.27 -10.01
C TYR A 19 -17.21 8.12 -8.69
N PHE A 20 -17.40 9.05 -7.74
CA PHE A 20 -16.74 8.97 -6.43
C PHE A 20 -17.13 7.73 -5.64
N TYR A 21 -18.41 7.34 -5.70
CA TYR A 21 -18.88 6.10 -5.10
C TYR A 21 -18.20 4.88 -5.74
N TRP A 22 -18.15 4.83 -7.08
CA TRP A 22 -17.51 3.74 -7.82
C TRP A 22 -16.01 3.61 -7.50
N GLN A 23 -15.29 4.72 -7.35
CA GLN A 23 -13.86 4.75 -7.04
C GLN A 23 -13.55 4.33 -5.59
N ASN A 24 -14.45 4.60 -4.64
CA ASN A 24 -14.25 4.29 -3.22
C ASN A 24 -14.80 2.93 -2.79
N ARG A 25 -15.52 2.22 -3.68
CA ARG A 25 -16.02 0.88 -3.40
C ARG A 25 -14.87 -0.10 -3.21
N TYR A 26 -14.98 -0.94 -2.17
CA TYR A 26 -14.07 -2.05 -1.96
C TYR A 26 -14.37 -3.19 -2.94
N VAL A 27 -13.33 -3.63 -3.64
CA VAL A 27 -13.38 -4.67 -4.66
C VAL A 27 -12.29 -5.68 -4.38
N LYS A 28 -12.54 -6.94 -4.76
CA LYS A 28 -11.58 -8.03 -4.53
C LYS A 28 -10.26 -7.69 -5.20
N LEU A 29 -9.19 -7.76 -4.42
CA LEU A 29 -7.83 -7.57 -4.89
C LEU A 29 -7.51 -8.63 -5.95
N ARG A 30 -7.01 -8.17 -7.09
CA ARG A 30 -6.52 -9.05 -8.16
C ARG A 30 -5.05 -8.76 -8.41
N PRO A 31 -4.17 -9.78 -8.39
CA PRO A 31 -2.78 -9.62 -8.81
C PRO A 31 -2.71 -9.08 -10.23
N VAL A 32 -1.72 -8.24 -10.49
CA VAL A 32 -1.47 -7.66 -11.80
C VAL A 32 -0.10 -8.11 -12.29
N ILE A 33 -0.06 -8.64 -13.51
CA ILE A 33 1.15 -9.13 -14.17
C ILE A 33 1.29 -8.47 -15.54
N LEU A 34 2.49 -8.53 -16.11
CA LEU A 34 2.73 -8.05 -17.47
C LEU A 34 2.06 -8.98 -18.48
N VAL A 35 1.50 -8.40 -19.55
CA VAL A 35 0.81 -9.15 -20.62
C VAL A 35 1.80 -10.01 -21.43
N GLN A 36 3.06 -9.56 -21.58
CA GLN A 36 4.13 -10.30 -22.25
C GLN A 36 5.46 -10.14 -21.50
N GLU A 37 6.17 -11.24 -21.26
CA GLU A 37 7.51 -11.24 -20.66
C GLU A 37 8.59 -10.72 -21.64
N ASN A 38 8.36 -10.89 -22.95
CA ASN A 38 9.24 -10.43 -24.01
C ASN A 38 8.51 -9.38 -24.86
N TYR A 39 8.93 -8.12 -24.72
CA TYR A 39 8.46 -6.96 -25.48
C TYR A 39 8.53 -7.22 -27.00
N THR A 40 7.44 -7.72 -27.57
CA THR A 40 7.22 -7.62 -29.00
C THR A 40 6.38 -6.36 -29.18
N ARG A 41 6.95 -5.30 -29.78
CA ARG A 41 6.32 -3.98 -29.98
C ARG A 41 4.90 -4.13 -30.54
N GLN A 42 3.91 -4.23 -29.65
CA GLN A 42 2.53 -3.87 -29.97
C GLN A 42 2.41 -2.37 -29.81
N LEU A 43 1.53 -1.75 -30.60
CA LEU A 43 1.19 -0.33 -30.44
C LEU A 43 0.54 -0.15 -29.07
N ILE A 44 1.34 0.23 -28.07
CA ILE A 44 0.90 0.60 -26.73
C ILE A 44 0.33 2.01 -26.84
N PHE A 45 -0.98 2.16 -26.67
CA PHE A 45 -1.62 3.48 -26.66
C PHE A 45 -1.70 4.03 -25.24
N PHE A 46 -1.79 3.16 -24.24
CA PHE A 46 -1.83 3.53 -22.82
C PHE A 46 -0.95 2.60 -21.99
N ASP A 47 -0.30 3.12 -20.93
CA ASP A 47 0.52 2.32 -20.02
C ASP A 47 -0.24 1.14 -19.39
N ASN A 48 -1.57 1.26 -19.27
CA ASN A 48 -2.44 0.19 -18.77
C ASN A 48 -2.48 -1.04 -19.71
N ASP A 49 -2.19 -0.89 -21.00
CA ASP A 49 -2.19 -2.00 -21.96
C ASP A 49 -1.03 -2.98 -21.72
N LEU A 50 -0.03 -2.57 -20.93
CA LEU A 50 1.11 -3.41 -20.53
C LEU A 50 0.74 -4.47 -19.50
N TYR A 51 -0.39 -4.28 -18.81
CA TYR A 51 -0.74 -5.03 -17.62
C TYR A 51 -2.04 -5.81 -17.82
N LYS A 52 -2.12 -6.98 -17.19
CA LYS A 52 -3.37 -7.74 -17.06
C LYS A 52 -3.56 -8.20 -15.62
N PHE A 53 -4.82 -8.42 -15.26
CA PHE A 53 -5.11 -9.17 -14.05
C PHE A 53 -4.71 -10.63 -14.25
N ALA A 54 -3.93 -11.15 -13.31
CA ALA A 54 -3.49 -12.53 -13.36
C ALA A 54 -4.63 -13.50 -13.00
N GLU A 55 -4.65 -14.63 -13.69
CA GLU A 55 -5.52 -15.74 -13.37
C GLU A 55 -5.06 -16.47 -12.10
N PRO A 56 -5.93 -17.22 -11.40
CA PRO A 56 -5.59 -17.88 -10.13
C PRO A 56 -4.39 -18.84 -10.20
N ASN A 57 -4.13 -19.42 -11.36
CA ASN A 57 -3.02 -20.33 -11.66
C ASN A 57 -1.70 -19.62 -12.00
N GLU A 58 -1.74 -18.34 -12.40
CA GLU A 58 -0.56 -17.55 -12.77
C GLU A 58 0.16 -16.97 -11.54
N VAL A 59 -0.42 -17.15 -10.35
CA VAL A 59 0.04 -16.51 -9.11
C VAL A 59 0.35 -17.57 -8.07
N SER A 60 1.40 -17.35 -7.29
CA SER A 60 1.78 -18.26 -6.21
C SER A 60 0.61 -18.45 -5.21
N PRO A 61 0.36 -19.68 -4.73
CA PRO A 61 -0.69 -19.94 -3.73
C PRO A 61 -0.55 -19.09 -2.45
N ASN A 62 0.69 -18.69 -2.11
CA ASN A 62 0.98 -17.87 -0.93
C ASN A 62 0.81 -16.36 -1.17
N TYR A 63 0.43 -15.95 -2.37
CA TYR A 63 0.33 -14.54 -2.74
C TYR A 63 -0.55 -13.72 -1.79
N TYR A 64 -1.74 -14.21 -1.44
CA TYR A 64 -2.65 -13.46 -0.56
C TYR A 64 -2.08 -13.26 0.85
N LYS A 65 -1.23 -14.17 1.33
CA LYS A 65 -0.51 -14.00 2.60
C LYS A 65 0.58 -12.93 2.48
N SER A 66 1.36 -12.98 1.39
CA SER A 66 2.45 -12.04 1.14
C SER A 66 1.95 -10.62 0.85
N ILE A 67 0.90 -10.48 0.04
CA ILE A 67 0.35 -9.18 -0.36
C ILE A 67 -0.30 -8.45 0.82
N ARG A 68 -0.88 -9.19 1.79
CA ARG A 68 -1.36 -8.60 3.05
C ARG A 68 -0.24 -7.84 3.76
N TRP A 69 0.94 -8.43 3.84
CA TRP A 69 2.11 -7.82 4.46
C TRP A 69 2.56 -6.58 3.67
N VAL A 70 2.61 -6.67 2.34
CA VAL A 70 2.99 -5.55 1.45
C VAL A 70 2.03 -4.37 1.59
N LEU A 71 0.72 -4.61 1.58
CA LEU A 71 -0.30 -3.57 1.73
C LEU A 71 -0.22 -2.89 3.10
N THR A 72 -0.09 -3.70 4.17
CA THR A 72 0.05 -3.19 5.55
C THR A 72 1.26 -2.26 5.67
N ARG A 73 2.42 -2.67 5.17
CA ARG A 73 3.66 -1.88 5.23
C ARG A 73 3.63 -0.65 4.34
N SER A 74 2.90 -0.71 3.23
CA SER A 74 2.70 0.44 2.33
C SER A 74 1.65 1.43 2.85
N GLY A 75 1.03 1.18 4.01
CA GLY A 75 -0.02 2.02 4.58
C GLY A 75 -1.32 2.02 3.76
N GLN A 76 -1.51 1.01 2.90
CA GLN A 76 -2.66 0.98 2.01
C GLN A 76 -3.88 0.42 2.74
N PRO A 77 -5.03 1.12 2.72
CA PRO A 77 -6.22 0.64 3.39
C PRO A 77 -6.83 -0.53 2.61
N TYR A 78 -7.01 -1.65 3.29
CA TYR A 78 -7.68 -2.84 2.79
C TYR A 78 -8.64 -3.40 3.83
N ILE A 79 -9.59 -4.23 3.37
CA ILE A 79 -10.49 -5.02 4.20
C ILE A 79 -10.18 -6.49 3.92
N GLU A 80 -10.19 -7.34 4.94
CA GLU A 80 -10.03 -8.79 4.80
C GLU A 80 -11.30 -9.49 5.27
N GLU A 81 -11.95 -10.23 4.38
CA GLU A 81 -13.12 -11.05 4.69
C GLU A 81 -12.91 -12.47 4.16
N ASN A 82 -13.03 -13.48 5.03
CA ASN A 82 -12.85 -14.90 4.68
C ASN A 82 -11.51 -15.19 3.97
N GLY A 83 -10.43 -14.50 4.36
CA GLY A 83 -9.11 -14.61 3.73
C GLY A 83 -8.99 -13.97 2.35
N ILE A 84 -10.04 -13.27 1.88
CA ILE A 84 -10.03 -12.49 0.65
C ILE A 84 -9.76 -11.03 1.02
N ILE A 85 -8.78 -10.43 0.33
CA ILE A 85 -8.41 -9.03 0.51
C ILE A 85 -9.20 -8.18 -0.48
N TYR A 86 -9.76 -7.09 0.03
CA TYR A 86 -10.48 -6.08 -0.74
C TYR A 86 -9.76 -4.74 -0.61
N VAL A 87 -9.60 -4.04 -1.73
CA VAL A 87 -9.03 -2.69 -1.81
C VAL A 87 -10.00 -1.75 -2.47
N ARG A 88 -9.84 -0.44 -2.27
CA ARG A 88 -10.65 0.55 -2.98
C ARG A 88 -10.37 0.46 -4.48
N ASN A 89 -11.43 0.57 -5.27
CA ASN A 89 -11.38 0.39 -6.72
C ASN A 89 -10.39 1.33 -7.42
N HIS A 90 -10.23 2.57 -6.93
CA HIS A 90 -9.26 3.50 -7.52
C HIS A 90 -7.81 3.00 -7.47
N TYR A 91 -7.43 2.17 -6.49
CA TYR A 91 -6.10 1.57 -6.45
C TYR A 91 -5.91 0.53 -7.56
N LEU A 92 -6.97 -0.19 -7.94
CA LEU A 92 -6.89 -1.12 -9.06
C LEU A 92 -6.78 -0.40 -10.41
N ASN A 93 -7.14 0.89 -10.49
CA ASN A 93 -6.96 1.66 -11.72
C ASN A 93 -5.49 2.05 -11.97
N ASP A 94 -4.65 2.05 -10.93
CA ASP A 94 -3.21 2.23 -11.05
C ASP A 94 -2.53 0.85 -11.23
N MET A 95 -2.50 0.39 -12.48
CA MET A 95 -1.96 -0.92 -12.82
C MET A 95 -0.48 -1.06 -12.49
N ASN A 96 0.28 0.03 -12.56
CA ASN A 96 1.70 0.02 -12.22
C ASN A 96 1.91 -0.16 -10.71
N LEU A 97 1.12 0.54 -9.88
CA LEU A 97 1.14 0.35 -8.43
C LEU A 97 0.76 -1.10 -8.06
N MET A 98 -0.30 -1.61 -8.68
CA MET A 98 -0.76 -2.97 -8.46
C MET A 98 0.26 -4.02 -8.89
N TRP A 99 0.92 -3.81 -10.02
CA TRP A 99 2.01 -4.66 -10.49
C TRP A 99 3.19 -4.63 -9.53
N ASN A 100 3.60 -3.45 -9.06
CA ASN A 100 4.69 -3.29 -8.09
C ASN A 100 4.37 -4.04 -6.78
N TYR A 101 3.15 -3.90 -6.24
CA TYR A 101 2.74 -4.68 -5.08
C TYR A 101 2.72 -6.19 -5.36
N THR A 102 2.28 -6.58 -6.55
CA THR A 102 2.30 -7.98 -6.97
C THR A 102 3.73 -8.53 -6.97
N MET A 103 4.68 -7.80 -7.59
CA MET A 103 6.10 -8.14 -7.63
C MET A 103 6.75 -8.19 -6.25
N LYS A 104 6.42 -7.25 -5.36
CA LYS A 104 6.88 -7.28 -3.96
C LYS A 104 6.37 -8.51 -3.23
N ALA A 105 5.09 -8.86 -3.41
CA ALA A 105 4.47 -10.00 -2.76
C ALA A 105 4.98 -11.35 -3.28
N THR A 106 5.49 -11.41 -4.51
CA THR A 106 6.05 -12.64 -5.11
C THR A 106 7.57 -12.73 -4.99
N SER A 107 8.28 -11.66 -4.60
CA SER A 107 9.74 -11.62 -4.54
C SER A 107 10.31 -12.05 -3.18
N PRO A 108 10.99 -13.21 -3.06
CA PRO A 108 11.64 -13.61 -1.81
C PRO A 108 12.77 -12.65 -1.41
N LYS A 109 13.45 -12.07 -2.41
CA LYS A 109 14.52 -11.09 -2.22
C LYS A 109 14.01 -9.86 -1.48
N PHE A 110 12.82 -9.37 -1.85
CA PHE A 110 12.19 -8.23 -1.21
C PHE A 110 11.93 -8.50 0.28
N PHE A 111 11.32 -9.64 0.62
CA PHE A 111 11.09 -10.01 2.03
C PHE A 111 12.38 -10.17 2.84
N LYS A 112 13.44 -10.70 2.23
CA LYS A 112 14.74 -10.82 2.89
C LYS A 112 15.32 -9.43 3.22
N GLN A 113 15.31 -8.51 2.27
CA GLN A 113 15.81 -7.14 2.46
C GLN A 113 15.01 -6.38 3.52
N GLU A 114 13.69 -6.52 3.52
CA GLU A 114 12.84 -5.85 4.51
C GLU A 114 13.09 -6.39 5.93
N LYS A 115 13.28 -7.71 6.08
CA LYS A 115 13.63 -8.32 7.37
C LYS A 115 14.99 -7.85 7.90
N GLU A 116 15.97 -7.70 7.01
CA GLU A 116 17.28 -7.15 7.36
C GLU A 116 17.15 -5.68 7.82
N THR A 117 16.36 -4.88 7.09
CA THR A 117 16.07 -3.49 7.43
C THR A 117 15.36 -3.37 8.79
N ASP A 118 14.36 -4.19 9.05
CA ASP A 118 13.65 -4.23 10.34
C ASP A 118 14.61 -4.56 11.49
N SER A 119 15.52 -5.51 11.26
CA SER A 119 16.51 -5.90 12.27
C SER A 119 17.46 -4.75 12.60
N ILE A 120 17.91 -4.02 11.59
CA ILE A 120 18.77 -2.83 11.77
C ILE A 120 18.02 -1.72 12.49
N ASN A 121 16.78 -1.44 12.09
CA ASN A 121 15.96 -0.40 12.73
C ASN A 121 15.72 -0.69 14.21
N LEU A 122 15.46 -1.95 14.58
CA LEU A 122 15.29 -2.37 15.97
C LEU A 122 16.57 -2.16 16.80
N ILE A 123 17.74 -2.43 16.23
CA ILE A 123 19.03 -2.16 16.89
C ILE A 123 19.18 -0.66 17.13
N TYR A 124 18.95 0.14 16.10
CA TYR A 124 19.06 1.59 16.18
C TYR A 124 18.08 2.21 17.20
N GLU A 125 16.83 1.76 17.22
CA GLU A 125 15.82 2.21 18.17
C GLU A 125 16.22 1.89 19.61
N LYS A 126 16.75 0.69 19.85
CA LYS A 126 17.26 0.30 21.17
C LYS A 126 18.44 1.16 21.60
N GLU A 127 19.43 1.37 20.74
CA GLU A 127 20.58 2.23 21.02
C GLU A 127 20.15 3.68 21.32
N TYR A 128 19.17 4.18 20.57
CA TYR A 128 18.60 5.51 20.81
C TYR A 128 17.92 5.61 22.17
N VAL A 129 17.06 4.64 22.51
CA VAL A 129 16.36 4.60 23.81
C VAL A 129 17.35 4.46 24.97
N ASP A 130 18.36 3.60 24.85
CA ASP A 130 19.40 3.42 25.88
C ASP A 130 20.22 4.71 26.08
N SER A 131 20.53 5.42 24.99
CA SER A 131 21.18 6.74 25.03
C SER A 131 20.34 7.78 25.75
N GLN A 132 19.04 7.88 25.42
CA GLN A 132 18.10 8.79 26.08
C GLN A 132 17.97 8.48 27.57
N LYS A 133 17.87 7.21 27.93
CA LYS A 133 17.81 6.78 29.33
C LYS A 133 19.06 7.20 30.10
N LYS A 134 20.25 7.03 29.52
CA LYS A 134 21.51 7.46 30.14
C LYS A 134 21.55 8.98 30.39
N ILE A 135 21.04 9.78 29.44
CA ILE A 135 20.94 11.23 29.61
C ILE A 135 19.99 11.59 30.76
N ILE A 136 18.81 10.98 30.80
CA ILE A 136 17.81 11.22 31.84
C ILE A 136 18.36 10.83 33.22
N ASP A 137 18.98 9.65 33.33
CA ASP A 137 19.57 9.17 34.58
C ASP A 137 20.69 10.11 35.07
N ALA A 138 21.50 10.64 34.16
CA ALA A 138 22.52 11.64 34.48
C ALA A 138 21.88 12.91 35.05
N TYR A 139 20.85 13.47 34.40
CA TYR A 139 20.12 14.64 34.92
C TYR A 139 19.48 14.38 36.29
N LEU A 140 18.82 13.24 36.47
CA LEU A 140 18.18 12.88 37.74
C LEU A 140 19.20 12.74 38.87
N SER A 141 20.37 12.18 38.59
CA SER A 141 21.46 12.05 39.56
C SER A 141 22.06 13.41 39.96
N ALA A 142 22.19 14.34 39.01
CA ALA A 142 22.63 15.71 39.28
C ALA A 142 21.64 16.46 40.16
N LEU A 143 20.34 16.41 39.82
CA LEU A 143 19.28 17.04 40.61
C LEU A 143 19.22 16.53 42.06
N LYS A 144 19.36 15.21 42.27
CA LYS A 144 19.42 14.62 43.62
C LYS A 144 20.63 15.09 44.42
N LYS A 145 21.76 15.32 43.76
CA LYS A 145 22.99 15.79 44.42
C LYS A 145 22.88 17.26 44.82
N ASP A 146 22.23 18.07 43.99
CA ASP A 146 22.01 19.49 44.27
C ASP A 146 20.92 19.73 45.32
N SER A 147 19.93 18.83 45.46
CA SER A 147 18.88 18.94 46.48
C SER A 147 19.31 18.54 47.91
N ILE A 148 20.52 18.02 48.09
CA ILE A 148 21.08 17.60 49.40
C ILE A 148 22.01 18.69 49.99
N LYS A 149 22.22 19.80 49.28
CA LYS A 149 22.88 21.02 49.79
C LYS A 149 21.85 22.03 50.28
#